data_AF-A0A8J2T6T1-F1
#
_entry.id   AF-A0A8J2T6T1-F1
#
_cell.length_a   1.000
_cell.length_b   1.000
_cell.length_c   1.000
_cell.angle_alpha   90.00
_cell.angle_beta   90.00
_cell.angle_gamma   90.00
#
_symmetry.space_group_name_H-M   'P 1'
#
loop_
_entity.id
_entity.type
_entity.pdbx_description
1 polymer ?
#
loop_
_entity_poly.entity_id
_entity_poly.type
_entity_poly.pdbx_seq_one_letter_code
_entity_poly.pdbx_strand_id
1 'polypeptide(L)'
;MDKHKYRIEIQQMMFVSGETNDPPVETTSLIEDIVRGQVVEILLQSTKTAHMRNSKSILPEDVIFLIRHDRAKVNRLRTYLSWKDLRKNAKDQDAAAGTAGPGAGGGEEEEKKVPPDGAEKEGGAVMKVKKSQIKLPWELQFMFNEQPLENNDEDDDLDEDEREANIATLKRLKMADERTKHMTKEEYVHWSDCRQASFTFRKAKRFKDWSGISQSTEGKPHDDVIDILGFLTFEIVCALTETALKVKKREQMLQMQKDKSQQTGQEISLQESARRKKWLFEGPDNVVSPLRRSHVEEAWRILQAIDMKHRALKNFRGGRLSSRTVIM
;
A
#
# COMPACT_ATOMS: atom_id res chain seq x y z
N MET A 1 4.70 26.97 -7.51
CA MET A 1 3.99 26.03 -6.61
C MET A 1 4.72 24.71 -6.69
N ASP A 2 5.13 24.14 -5.56
CA ASP A 2 5.81 22.84 -5.56
C ASP A 2 4.88 21.77 -6.13
N LYS A 3 5.28 21.19 -7.27
CA LYS A 3 4.51 20.14 -7.97
C LYS A 3 4.45 18.86 -7.15
N HIS A 4 5.48 18.61 -6.33
CA HIS A 4 5.67 17.37 -5.58
C HIS A 4 5.67 17.67 -4.07
N LYS A 5 4.75 17.06 -3.32
CA LYS A 5 4.48 17.34 -1.91
C LYS A 5 4.74 16.15 -0.98
N TYR A 6 4.95 14.96 -1.55
CA TYR A 6 4.99 13.69 -0.82
C TYR A 6 6.30 12.91 -0.98
N ARG A 7 7.39 13.60 -1.37
CA ARG A 7 8.70 12.97 -1.62
C ARG A 7 9.17 12.11 -0.43
N ILE A 8 9.10 12.64 0.79
CA ILE A 8 9.62 11.96 1.99
C ILE A 8 8.78 10.71 2.31
N GLU A 9 7.46 10.83 2.23
CA GLU A 9 6.55 9.71 2.50
C GLU A 9 6.72 8.61 1.45
N ILE A 10 6.87 8.98 0.17
CA ILE A 10 7.15 8.03 -0.92
C ILE A 10 8.48 7.33 -0.67
N GLN A 11 9.53 8.06 -0.31
CA GLN A 11 10.84 7.48 0.01
C GLN A 11 10.76 6.48 1.16
N GLN A 12 10.02 6.78 2.23
CA GLN A 12 9.81 5.86 3.36
C GLN A 12 9.05 4.60 2.93
N MET A 13 7.99 4.73 2.12
CA MET A 13 7.24 3.59 1.59
C MET A 13 8.07 2.72 0.64
N MET A 14 8.87 3.35 -0.22
CA MET A 14 9.82 2.65 -1.09
C MET A 14 10.86 1.89 -0.27
N PHE A 15 11.37 2.52 0.80
CA PHE A 15 12.31 1.89 1.71
C PHE A 15 11.74 0.60 2.27
N VAL A 16 10.53 0.62 2.84
CA VAL A 16 9.86 -0.57 3.40
C VAL A 16 9.70 -1.67 2.35
N SER A 17 9.45 -1.32 1.10
CA SER A 17 9.17 -2.24 0.00
C SER A 17 10.42 -2.95 -0.57
N GLY A 18 11.62 -2.46 -0.26
CA GLY A 18 12.87 -3.13 -0.69
C GLY A 18 13.93 -2.18 -1.23
N GLU A 19 13.59 -0.92 -1.48
CA GLU A 19 14.55 0.03 -2.02
C GLU A 19 15.52 0.46 -0.91
N THR A 20 16.81 0.41 -1.19
CA THR A 20 17.85 0.58 -0.16
C THR A 20 18.62 1.89 -0.25
N ASN A 21 18.27 2.82 -1.13
CA ASN A 21 19.01 4.07 -1.31
C ASN A 21 18.10 5.24 -1.62
N ASP A 22 18.48 6.42 -1.16
CA ASP A 22 17.87 7.72 -1.46
C ASP A 22 17.48 7.78 -2.95
N PRO A 23 16.20 7.54 -3.28
CA PRO A 23 15.79 7.43 -4.66
C PRO A 23 15.91 8.83 -5.29
N PRO A 24 16.40 8.92 -6.54
CA PRO A 24 16.49 10.20 -7.24
C PRO A 24 15.16 10.95 -7.21
N VAL A 25 15.23 12.28 -7.17
CA VAL A 25 14.04 13.15 -7.15
C VAL A 25 13.11 12.79 -8.32
N GLU A 26 13.66 12.53 -9.50
CA GLU A 26 12.88 12.12 -10.68
C GLU A 26 12.04 10.85 -10.46
N THR A 27 12.57 9.86 -9.75
CA THR A 27 11.88 8.60 -9.44
C THR A 27 10.72 8.85 -8.48
N THR A 28 10.98 9.60 -7.39
CA THR A 28 9.93 9.95 -6.41
C THR A 28 8.85 10.85 -7.00
N SER A 29 9.23 11.83 -7.84
CA SER A 29 8.32 12.70 -8.58
C SER A 29 7.42 11.91 -9.53
N LEU A 30 7.96 10.94 -10.26
CA LEU A 30 7.17 10.09 -11.15
C LEU A 30 6.19 9.21 -10.36
N ILE A 31 6.63 8.62 -9.25
CA ILE A 31 5.74 7.84 -8.37
C ILE A 31 4.63 8.73 -7.83
N GLU A 32 4.93 9.96 -7.41
CA GLU A 32 3.90 10.91 -6.94
C GLU A 32 2.87 11.22 -8.03
N ASP A 33 3.31 11.48 -9.26
CA ASP A 33 2.42 11.75 -10.40
C ASP A 33 1.53 10.53 -10.72
N ILE A 34 2.08 9.31 -10.68
CA ILE A 34 1.34 8.05 -10.89
C ILE A 34 0.29 7.85 -9.78
N VAL A 35 0.69 7.98 -8.51
CA VAL A 35 -0.21 7.79 -7.35
C VAL A 35 -1.32 8.83 -7.41
N ARG A 36 -1.01 10.10 -7.72
CA ARG A 36 -2.01 11.15 -7.87
C ARG A 36 -3.02 10.82 -8.97
N GLY A 37 -2.54 10.37 -10.14
CA GLY A 37 -3.40 9.95 -11.24
C GLY A 37 -4.33 8.80 -10.86
N GLN A 38 -3.82 7.79 -10.15
CA GLN A 38 -4.61 6.68 -9.62
C GLN A 38 -5.68 7.13 -8.61
N VAL A 39 -5.35 8.03 -7.68
CA VAL A 39 -6.31 8.57 -6.72
C VAL A 39 -7.44 9.33 -7.42
N VAL A 40 -7.12 10.16 -8.41
CA VAL A 40 -8.13 10.87 -9.20
C VAL A 40 -9.05 9.90 -9.95
N GLU A 41 -8.49 8.85 -10.55
CA GLU A 41 -9.28 7.83 -11.25
C GLU A 41 -10.18 7.04 -10.29
N ILE A 42 -9.68 6.65 -9.11
CA ILE A 42 -10.47 6.02 -8.04
C ILE A 42 -11.63 6.92 -7.65
N LEU A 43 -11.38 8.22 -7.43
CA LEU A 43 -12.41 9.17 -7.04
C LEU A 43 -13.46 9.33 -8.14
N LEU A 44 -13.04 9.48 -9.40
CA LEU A 44 -13.97 9.60 -10.53
C LEU A 44 -14.88 8.38 -10.66
N GLN A 45 -14.31 7.17 -10.55
CA GLN A 45 -15.07 5.93 -10.64
C GLN A 45 -16.01 5.74 -9.43
N SER A 46 -15.55 6.07 -8.22
CA SER A 46 -16.35 5.99 -6.99
C SER A 46 -17.49 7.00 -7.00
N THR A 47 -17.22 8.24 -7.43
CA THR A 47 -18.23 9.29 -7.66
C THR A 47 -19.28 8.79 -8.63
N LYS A 48 -18.89 8.18 -9.76
CA LYS A 48 -19.84 7.63 -10.73
C LYS A 48 -20.73 6.55 -10.11
N THR A 49 -20.17 5.64 -9.31
CA THR A 49 -20.94 4.59 -8.61
C THR A 49 -21.91 5.19 -7.59
N ALA A 50 -21.48 6.15 -6.78
CA ALA A 50 -22.33 6.86 -5.82
C ALA A 50 -23.50 7.57 -6.51
N HIS A 51 -23.25 8.24 -7.64
CA HIS A 51 -24.30 8.89 -8.43
C HIS A 51 -25.31 7.89 -8.99
N MET A 52 -24.90 6.67 -9.37
CA MET A 52 -25.84 5.62 -9.79
C MET A 52 -26.74 5.14 -8.64
N ARG A 53 -26.30 5.26 -7.38
CA ARG A 53 -27.13 5.06 -6.17
C ARG A 53 -27.99 6.30 -5.84
N ASN A 54 -27.94 7.34 -6.66
CA ASN A 54 -28.60 8.62 -6.41
C ASN A 54 -28.07 9.34 -5.14
N SER A 55 -26.78 9.16 -4.83
CA SER A 55 -26.08 9.83 -3.74
C SER A 55 -24.92 10.67 -4.27
N LYS A 56 -24.78 11.88 -3.73
CA LYS A 56 -23.62 12.76 -3.98
C LYS A 56 -22.45 12.48 -3.04
N SER A 57 -22.71 11.75 -1.95
CA SER A 57 -21.69 11.35 -0.98
C SER A 57 -21.13 9.98 -1.35
N ILE A 58 -19.79 9.89 -1.38
CA ILE A 58 -19.05 8.64 -1.57
C ILE A 58 -19.00 7.90 -0.24
N LEU A 59 -19.47 6.66 -0.25
CA LEU A 59 -19.38 5.75 0.88
C LEU A 59 -18.12 4.88 0.79
N PRO A 60 -17.64 4.30 1.91
CA PRO A 60 -16.52 3.36 1.93
C PRO A 60 -16.67 2.23 0.91
N GLU A 61 -17.88 1.68 0.79
CA GLU A 61 -18.22 0.57 -0.09
C GLU A 61 -18.03 0.94 -1.57
N ASP A 62 -18.24 2.20 -1.96
CA ASP A 62 -18.06 2.65 -3.35
C ASP A 62 -16.61 2.52 -3.80
N VAL A 63 -15.66 2.79 -2.89
CA VAL A 63 -14.23 2.68 -3.14
C VAL A 63 -13.80 1.22 -3.11
N ILE A 64 -14.26 0.45 -2.11
CA ILE A 64 -13.95 -0.98 -1.97
C ILE A 64 -14.49 -1.76 -3.18
N PHE A 65 -15.61 -1.32 -3.76
CA PHE A 65 -16.20 -1.95 -4.94
C PHE A 65 -15.24 -1.97 -6.14
N LEU A 66 -14.39 -0.96 -6.29
CA LEU A 66 -13.44 -0.89 -7.40
C LEU A 66 -12.35 -1.97 -7.32
N ILE A 67 -11.97 -2.37 -6.10
CA ILE A 67 -10.94 -3.37 -5.82
C ILE A 67 -11.53 -4.75 -5.45
N ARG A 68 -12.84 -4.95 -5.60
CA ARG A 68 -13.57 -6.15 -5.14
C ARG A 68 -13.04 -7.50 -5.65
N HIS A 69 -12.26 -7.50 -6.73
CA HIS A 69 -11.66 -8.69 -7.31
C HIS A 69 -10.39 -9.15 -6.58
N ASP A 70 -9.74 -8.28 -5.81
CA ASP A 70 -8.57 -8.60 -5.00
C ASP A 70 -9.03 -8.85 -3.55
N ARG A 71 -9.47 -10.09 -3.29
CA ARG A 71 -10.00 -10.51 -1.98
C ARG A 71 -8.99 -10.34 -0.86
N ALA A 72 -7.73 -10.71 -1.11
CA ALA A 72 -6.65 -10.57 -0.13
C ALA A 72 -6.40 -9.10 0.26
N LYS A 73 -6.45 -8.17 -0.71
CA LYS A 73 -6.34 -6.73 -0.42
C LYS A 73 -7.55 -6.21 0.35
N VAL A 74 -8.77 -6.62 -0.02
CA VAL A 74 -10.00 -6.23 0.68
C VAL A 74 -10.00 -6.73 2.13
N ASN A 75 -9.58 -7.97 2.38
CA ASN A 75 -9.46 -8.52 3.74
C ASN A 75 -8.42 -7.72 4.57
N ARG A 76 -7.27 -7.38 3.96
CA ARG A 76 -6.28 -6.52 4.63
C ARG A 76 -6.82 -5.14 4.97
N LEU A 77 -7.63 -4.56 4.08
CA LEU A 77 -8.30 -3.28 4.33
C LEU A 77 -9.32 -3.39 5.48
N ARG A 78 -10.12 -4.46 5.52
CA ARG A 78 -11.04 -4.76 6.64
C ARG A 78 -10.29 -4.82 7.96
N THR A 79 -9.18 -5.55 8.00
CA THR A 79 -8.31 -5.63 9.18
C THR A 79 -7.76 -4.25 9.55
N TYR A 80 -7.24 -3.48 8.58
CA TYR A 80 -6.72 -2.13 8.80
C TYR A 80 -7.76 -1.19 9.42
N LEU A 81 -8.98 -1.17 8.89
CA LEU A 81 -10.07 -0.33 9.40
C LEU A 81 -10.56 -0.80 10.78
N SER A 82 -10.63 -2.11 11.02
CA SER A 82 -10.98 -2.62 12.36
C SER A 82 -9.99 -2.16 13.45
N TRP A 83 -8.68 -2.14 13.15
CA TRP A 83 -7.67 -1.62 14.07
C TRP A 83 -7.74 -0.09 14.24
N LYS A 84 -8.21 0.64 13.23
CA LYS A 84 -8.47 2.08 13.34
C LYS A 84 -9.62 2.32 14.30
N ASP A 85 -10.72 1.61 14.15
CA ASP A 85 -11.92 1.75 14.99
C ASP A 85 -11.62 1.37 16.45
N LEU A 86 -10.91 0.27 16.68
CA LEU A 86 -10.46 -0.12 18.02
C LEU A 86 -9.62 0.98 18.69
N ARG A 87 -8.65 1.57 17.96
CA ARG A 87 -7.81 2.65 18.49
C ARG A 87 -8.57 3.95 18.73
N LYS A 88 -9.61 4.22 17.93
CA LYS A 88 -10.48 5.39 18.13
C LYS A 88 -11.34 5.19 19.38
N ASN A 89 -12.00 4.05 19.50
CA ASN A 89 -12.87 3.72 20.63
C ASN A 89 -12.12 3.67 21.97
N ALA A 90 -10.89 3.14 21.98
CA ALA A 90 -10.05 3.15 23.19
C ALA A 90 -9.73 4.58 23.65
N LYS A 91 -9.40 5.48 22.71
CA LYS A 91 -9.14 6.90 23.02
C LYS A 91 -10.38 7.63 23.50
N ASP A 92 -11.53 7.33 22.90
CA ASP A 92 -12.81 7.93 23.31
C ASP A 92 -13.20 7.46 24.73
N GLN A 93 -12.86 6.23 25.12
CA GLN A 93 -13.02 5.72 26.49
C GLN A 93 -12.06 6.41 27.48
N ASP A 94 -10.78 6.58 27.13
CA ASP A 94 -9.82 7.30 27.97
C ASP A 94 -10.21 8.78 28.14
N ALA A 95 -10.70 9.43 27.08
CA ALA A 95 -11.18 10.81 27.14
C ALA A 95 -12.44 10.97 27.99
N ALA A 96 -13.38 10.01 27.92
CA ALA A 96 -14.58 10.00 28.76
C ALA A 96 -14.26 9.69 30.23
N ALA A 97 -13.28 8.83 30.52
CA ALA A 97 -12.79 8.55 31.87
C ALA A 97 -12.04 9.75 32.48
N GLY A 98 -11.39 10.58 31.64
CA GLY A 98 -10.71 11.81 32.05
C GLY A 98 -11.62 13.00 32.37
N THR A 99 -12.93 12.91 32.11
CA THR A 99 -13.90 14.02 32.36
C THR A 99 -14.59 13.99 33.73
N ALA A 100 -14.13 13.16 34.68
CA ALA A 100 -14.65 13.10 36.05
C ALA A 100 -13.80 13.88 37.08
N GLY A 101 -13.25 15.04 36.72
CA GLY A 101 -12.57 15.94 37.65
C GLY A 101 -12.58 17.40 37.15
N PRO A 102 -12.91 18.40 37.99
CA PRO A 102 -12.96 19.78 37.54
C PRO A 102 -11.57 20.43 37.61
N GLY A 103 -11.07 20.93 36.47
CA GLY A 103 -10.10 22.03 36.47
C GLY A 103 -8.88 21.89 35.55
N ALA A 104 -8.64 22.97 34.80
CA ALA A 104 -7.37 23.44 34.22
C ALA A 104 -6.83 22.78 32.94
N GLY A 105 -7.12 23.44 31.81
CA GLY A 105 -6.15 24.15 30.96
C GLY A 105 -4.87 23.46 30.47
N GLY A 106 -4.79 23.30 29.14
CA GLY A 106 -3.62 23.67 28.33
C GLY A 106 -2.55 22.61 28.10
N GLY A 107 -1.97 22.66 26.89
CA GLY A 107 -0.62 22.15 26.61
C GLY A 107 -0.57 20.87 25.81
N GLU A 108 0.03 20.96 24.63
CA GLU A 108 0.54 19.85 23.83
C GLU A 108 1.73 19.15 24.54
N GLU A 109 2.12 17.98 24.00
CA GLU A 109 3.16 17.04 24.49
C GLU A 109 2.63 16.08 25.59
N GLU A 110 2.78 14.75 25.56
CA GLU A 110 3.92 13.93 25.15
C GLU A 110 3.56 12.42 25.05
N GLU A 111 4.51 11.65 24.52
CA GLU A 111 4.81 10.22 24.71
C GLU A 111 3.72 9.13 24.54
N LYS A 112 3.83 8.41 23.41
CA LYS A 112 3.35 7.03 23.29
C LYS A 112 4.22 6.10 24.15
N LYS A 113 3.71 5.67 25.30
CA LYS A 113 4.14 4.42 25.93
C LYS A 113 3.40 3.26 25.28
N VAL A 114 4.13 2.42 24.55
CA VAL A 114 3.68 1.07 24.20
C VAL A 114 3.90 0.22 25.46
N PRO A 115 2.89 -0.45 26.05
CA PRO A 115 3.14 -1.34 27.16
C PRO A 115 3.94 -2.57 26.67
N PRO A 116 4.90 -3.07 27.46
CA PRO A 116 5.67 -4.25 27.13
C PRO A 116 4.78 -5.50 27.21
N ASP A 117 4.99 -6.43 26.28
CA ASP A 117 4.44 -7.79 26.33
C ASP A 117 4.85 -8.48 27.63
N GLY A 118 3.86 -9.00 28.36
CA GLY A 118 4.05 -9.90 29.49
C GLY A 118 3.60 -9.37 30.85
N ALA A 119 2.29 -9.41 31.11
CA ALA A 119 1.76 -9.57 32.46
C ALA A 119 0.31 -10.08 32.39
N GLU A 120 0.11 -11.35 32.72
CA GLU A 120 -1.20 -11.90 33.07
C GLU A 120 -1.72 -11.17 34.31
N LYS A 121 -2.89 -10.52 34.18
CA LYS A 121 -3.72 -10.15 35.33
C LYS A 121 -5.17 -10.50 35.02
N GLU A 122 -5.66 -11.49 35.76
CA GLU A 122 -7.07 -11.82 35.89
C GLU A 122 -7.91 -10.62 36.38
N GLY A 123 -9.14 -10.57 35.88
CA GLY A 123 -10.29 -10.06 36.64
C GLY A 123 -10.58 -8.56 36.52
N GLY A 124 -11.35 -8.17 35.50
CA GLY A 124 -12.00 -6.86 35.47
C GLY A 124 -12.65 -6.54 34.13
N ALA A 125 -13.97 -6.75 34.04
CA ALA A 125 -14.92 -6.33 33.00
C ALA A 125 -14.36 -5.46 31.85
N VAL A 126 -13.64 -6.07 30.90
CA VAL A 126 -13.38 -5.46 29.61
C VAL A 126 -14.63 -5.75 28.78
N MET A 127 -15.53 -4.77 28.63
CA MET A 127 -16.58 -4.84 27.61
C MET A 127 -15.90 -5.31 26.32
N LYS A 128 -16.29 -6.49 25.82
CA LYS A 128 -15.82 -7.01 24.55
C LYS A 128 -16.11 -5.95 23.49
N VAL A 129 -15.12 -5.12 23.16
CA VAL A 129 -15.27 -4.09 22.13
C VAL A 129 -15.49 -4.87 20.85
N LYS A 130 -16.75 -4.94 20.42
CA LYS A 130 -17.14 -5.66 19.20
C LYS A 130 -16.33 -5.05 18.06
N LYS A 131 -15.49 -5.87 17.44
CA LYS A 131 -14.75 -5.52 16.23
C LYS A 131 -15.79 -5.16 15.18
N SER A 132 -15.84 -3.89 14.76
CA SER A 132 -16.68 -3.45 13.64
C SER A 132 -16.23 -4.19 12.39
N GLN A 133 -16.99 -5.20 11.98
CA GLN A 133 -16.80 -5.84 10.69
C GLN A 133 -17.51 -4.98 9.63
N ILE A 134 -16.75 -4.56 8.62
CA ILE A 134 -17.32 -3.88 7.44
C ILE A 134 -18.25 -4.87 6.74
N LYS A 135 -19.47 -4.47 6.40
CA LYS A 135 -20.43 -5.36 5.74
C LYS A 135 -20.53 -4.95 4.27
N LEU A 136 -20.07 -5.80 3.34
CA LEU A 136 -20.01 -5.42 1.93
C LEU A 136 -21.33 -5.78 1.23
N PRO A 137 -22.01 -4.83 0.56
CA PRO A 137 -23.35 -5.05 -0.03
C PRO A 137 -23.44 -6.15 -1.10
N TRP A 138 -22.31 -6.66 -1.60
CA TRP A 138 -22.25 -7.70 -2.64
C TRP A 138 -21.76 -9.05 -2.10
N GLU A 139 -21.69 -9.24 -0.78
CA GLU A 139 -21.44 -10.55 -0.19
C GLU A 139 -22.71 -11.41 -0.22
N LEU A 140 -22.52 -12.72 -0.32
CA LEU A 140 -23.61 -13.68 -0.49
C LEU A 140 -24.62 -13.60 0.67
N GLN A 141 -24.13 -13.35 1.87
CA GLN A 141 -24.95 -13.13 3.06
C GLN A 141 -26.00 -12.03 2.82
N PHE A 142 -25.60 -10.88 2.27
CA PHE A 142 -26.49 -9.73 2.03
C PHE A 142 -27.37 -9.85 0.78
N MET A 143 -27.38 -11.00 0.10
CA MET A 143 -28.40 -11.31 -0.90
C MET A 143 -29.79 -11.47 -0.27
N PHE A 144 -29.85 -11.88 1.00
CA PHE A 144 -31.10 -12.15 1.72
C PHE A 144 -31.55 -10.97 2.56
N ASN A 145 -32.86 -10.76 2.63
CA ASN A 145 -33.47 -9.62 3.36
C ASN A 145 -33.32 -9.74 4.89
N GLU A 146 -33.31 -10.96 5.39
CA GLU A 146 -33.20 -11.26 6.82
C GLU A 146 -31.86 -11.94 7.09
N GLN A 147 -31.18 -11.49 8.15
CA GLN A 147 -29.87 -11.99 8.55
C GLN A 147 -29.99 -12.69 9.90
N PRO A 148 -29.41 -13.88 10.06
CA PRO A 148 -29.33 -14.50 11.37
C PRO A 148 -28.50 -13.63 12.31
N LEU A 149 -28.73 -13.78 13.62
CA LEU A 149 -27.84 -13.19 14.62
C LEU A 149 -26.45 -13.81 14.47
N GLU A 150 -25.41 -12.97 14.55
CA GLU A 150 -24.01 -13.43 14.55
C GLU A 150 -23.77 -14.29 15.80
N ASN A 151 -23.75 -15.61 15.64
CA ASN A 151 -23.26 -16.54 16.66
C ASN A 151 -21.75 -16.65 16.49
N ASN A 152 -20.99 -16.16 17.49
CA ASN A 152 -19.52 -16.17 17.47
C ASN A 152 -18.89 -17.58 17.52
N ASP A 153 -19.70 -18.64 17.57
CA ASP A 153 -19.27 -20.01 17.85
C ASP A 153 -19.26 -20.93 16.61
N GLU A 154 -19.61 -20.43 15.41
CA GLU A 154 -19.73 -21.23 14.17
C GLU A 154 -18.70 -20.88 13.06
N ASP A 155 -17.66 -20.09 13.36
CA ASP A 155 -16.65 -19.59 12.39
C ASP A 155 -15.36 -20.45 12.29
N ASP A 156 -15.42 -21.77 12.48
CA ASP A 156 -14.21 -22.63 12.42
C ASP A 156 -13.84 -23.08 10.99
N ASP A 157 -14.72 -22.91 10.00
CA ASP A 157 -14.41 -23.18 8.60
C ASP A 157 -13.97 -21.90 7.88
N LEU A 158 -12.68 -21.58 7.97
CA LEU A 158 -12.07 -20.52 7.14
C LEU A 158 -12.43 -20.79 5.67
N ASP A 159 -13.17 -19.86 5.06
CA ASP A 159 -13.52 -19.96 3.65
C ASP A 159 -12.26 -19.89 2.76
N GLU A 160 -12.39 -20.29 1.50
CA GLU A 160 -11.23 -20.30 0.57
C GLU A 160 -10.60 -18.90 0.42
N ASP A 161 -11.43 -17.86 0.46
CA ASP A 161 -11.02 -16.45 0.36
C ASP A 161 -10.19 -16.01 1.59
N GLU A 162 -10.56 -16.45 2.79
CA GLU A 162 -9.86 -16.17 4.03
C GLU A 162 -8.54 -16.93 4.10
N ARG A 163 -8.49 -18.17 3.59
CA ARG A 163 -7.22 -18.90 3.43
C ARG A 163 -6.27 -18.17 2.47
N GLU A 164 -6.75 -17.69 1.32
CA GLU A 164 -5.92 -16.93 0.38
C GLU A 164 -5.40 -15.63 1.02
N ALA A 165 -6.26 -14.89 1.72
CA ALA A 165 -5.88 -13.68 2.44
C ALA A 165 -4.85 -13.96 3.55
N ASN A 166 -5.01 -15.07 4.28
CA ASN A 166 -4.07 -15.52 5.30
C ASN A 166 -2.70 -15.85 4.69
N ILE A 167 -2.67 -16.62 3.60
CA ILE A 167 -1.43 -16.95 2.86
C ILE A 167 -0.72 -15.67 2.40
N ALA A 168 -1.44 -14.70 1.84
CA ALA A 168 -0.87 -13.42 1.41
C ALA A 168 -0.28 -12.62 2.60
N THR A 169 -0.95 -12.65 3.75
CA THR A 169 -0.49 -12.02 4.98
C THR A 169 0.78 -12.68 5.51
N LEU A 170 0.79 -14.02 5.58
CA LEU A 170 1.94 -14.81 6.02
C LEU A 170 3.16 -14.59 5.11
N LYS A 171 2.95 -14.49 3.79
CA LYS A 171 4.02 -14.17 2.84
C LYS A 171 4.63 -12.79 3.11
N ARG A 172 3.81 -11.78 3.40
CA ARG A 172 4.30 -10.42 3.73
C ARG A 172 5.05 -10.41 5.07
N LEU A 173 4.56 -11.15 6.08
CA LEU A 173 5.26 -11.32 7.36
C LEU A 173 6.63 -11.97 7.16
N LYS A 174 6.68 -13.07 6.41
CA LYS A 174 7.94 -13.74 6.07
C LYS A 174 8.91 -12.80 5.34
N MET A 175 8.43 -11.98 4.40
CA MET A 175 9.27 -11.00 3.71
C MET A 175 9.82 -9.92 4.65
N ALA A 176 9.02 -9.50 5.64
CA ALA A 176 9.48 -8.58 6.68
C ALA A 176 10.56 -9.22 7.56
N ASP A 177 10.32 -10.46 8.03
CA ASP A 177 11.27 -11.19 8.88
C ASP A 177 12.60 -11.42 8.17
N GLU A 178 12.59 -11.87 6.91
CA GLU A 178 13.81 -12.05 6.10
C GLU A 178 14.59 -10.74 5.94
N ARG A 179 13.89 -9.61 5.88
CA ARG A 179 14.52 -8.30 5.77
C ARG A 179 15.11 -7.83 7.10
N THR A 180 14.40 -8.02 8.20
CA THR A 180 14.80 -7.51 9.52
C THR A 180 15.78 -8.43 10.24
N LYS A 181 15.96 -9.67 9.78
CA LYS A 181 16.82 -10.70 10.39
C LYS A 181 18.25 -10.26 10.67
N HIS A 182 18.81 -9.40 9.83
CA HIS A 182 20.20 -8.94 9.92
C HIS A 182 20.34 -7.44 10.23
N MET A 183 19.24 -6.77 10.58
CA MET A 183 19.26 -5.34 10.93
C MET A 183 19.84 -5.13 12.32
N THR A 184 20.57 -4.03 12.50
CA THR A 184 20.89 -3.54 13.86
C THR A 184 19.64 -3.00 14.54
N LYS A 185 19.74 -2.70 15.84
CA LYS A 185 18.65 -2.06 16.59
C LYS A 185 18.23 -0.74 15.94
N GLU A 186 19.21 0.08 15.55
CA GLU A 186 19.00 1.40 14.95
C GLU A 186 18.33 1.27 13.58
N GLU A 187 18.79 0.33 12.75
CA GLU A 187 18.20 0.05 11.45
C GLU A 187 16.76 -0.47 11.56
N TYR A 188 16.50 -1.34 12.55
CA TYR A 188 15.17 -1.87 12.80
C TYR A 188 14.20 -0.79 13.27
N VAL A 189 14.62 0.10 14.18
CA VAL A 189 13.82 1.26 14.61
C VAL A 189 13.47 2.12 13.40
N HIS A 190 14.47 2.47 12.57
CA HIS A 190 14.25 3.26 11.37
C HIS A 190 13.28 2.57 10.38
N TRP A 191 13.41 1.26 10.17
CA TRP A 191 12.49 0.48 9.35
C TRP A 191 11.07 0.49 9.91
N SER A 192 10.92 0.34 11.23
CA SER A 192 9.62 0.36 11.90
C SER A 192 8.92 1.72 11.78
N ASP A 193 9.67 2.83 11.83
CA ASP A 193 9.14 4.18 11.64
C ASP A 193 8.71 4.43 10.19
N CYS A 194 9.52 4.01 9.21
CA CYS A 194 9.19 4.09 7.80
C CYS A 194 7.95 3.25 7.45
N ARG A 195 7.74 2.12 8.12
CA ARG A 195 6.55 1.27 7.95
C ARG A 195 5.25 1.96 8.38
N GLN A 196 5.33 3.00 9.21
CA GLN A 196 4.19 3.83 9.61
C GLN A 196 3.93 5.00 8.66
N ALA A 197 4.74 5.18 7.61
CA ALA A 197 4.56 6.25 6.65
C ALA A 197 3.19 6.16 5.95
N SER A 198 2.55 7.31 5.77
CA SER A 198 1.22 7.41 5.18
C SER A 198 1.04 8.77 4.50
N PHE A 199 0.29 8.79 3.39
CA PHE A 199 -0.12 10.02 2.71
C PHE A 199 -1.13 10.84 3.53
N THR A 200 -1.89 10.20 4.42
CA THR A 200 -3.09 10.80 5.05
C THR A 200 -2.95 10.96 6.56
N PHE A 201 -2.14 10.13 7.23
CA PHE A 201 -1.95 10.21 8.68
C PHE A 201 -1.45 11.59 9.11
N ARG A 202 -2.23 12.29 9.95
CA ARG A 202 -2.02 13.68 10.40
C ARG A 202 -1.88 14.71 9.25
N LYS A 203 -2.24 14.33 8.02
CA LYS A 203 -2.01 15.10 6.78
C LYS A 203 -3.24 15.18 5.88
N ALA A 204 -4.43 14.94 6.44
CA ALA A 204 -5.70 14.88 5.69
C ALA A 204 -5.98 16.16 4.89
N LYS A 205 -5.69 17.36 5.43
CA LYS A 205 -5.85 18.63 4.70
C LYS A 205 -4.95 18.68 3.46
N ARG A 206 -3.65 18.41 3.64
CA ARG A 206 -2.66 18.37 2.55
C ARG A 206 -3.05 17.35 1.48
N PHE A 207 -3.56 16.19 1.89
CA PHE A 207 -4.01 15.15 0.98
C PHE A 207 -5.23 15.55 0.15
N LYS A 208 -6.24 16.17 0.78
CA LYS A 208 -7.43 16.66 0.08
C LYS A 208 -7.09 17.70 -0.99
N ASP A 209 -6.21 18.64 -0.66
CA ASP A 209 -5.79 19.70 -1.58
C ASP A 209 -4.93 19.14 -2.74
N TRP A 210 -4.04 18.18 -2.43
CA TRP A 210 -3.15 17.54 -3.41
C TRP A 210 -3.91 16.63 -4.40
N SER A 211 -4.81 15.80 -3.89
CA SER A 211 -5.60 14.85 -4.68
C SER A 211 -6.70 15.51 -5.52
N GLY A 212 -7.14 16.72 -5.13
CA GLY A 212 -8.25 17.40 -5.80
C GLY A 212 -9.61 16.78 -5.49
N ILE A 213 -9.78 16.17 -4.31
CA ILE A 213 -11.06 15.58 -3.85
C ILE A 213 -12.20 16.58 -4.01
N SER A 214 -12.04 17.81 -3.52
CA SER A 214 -13.09 18.84 -3.60
C SER A 214 -13.48 19.24 -5.03
N GLN A 215 -12.64 18.96 -6.03
CA GLN A 215 -12.95 19.20 -7.44
C GLN A 215 -13.64 17.99 -8.10
N SER A 216 -13.45 16.79 -7.54
CA SER A 216 -13.92 15.52 -8.10
C SER A 216 -15.20 15.01 -7.44
N THR A 217 -15.60 15.59 -6.29
CA THR A 217 -16.75 15.16 -5.49
C THR A 217 -17.71 16.32 -5.25
N GLU A 218 -18.99 16.15 -5.58
CA GLU A 218 -20.03 17.18 -5.32
C GLU A 218 -20.39 17.32 -3.83
N GLY A 219 -20.15 16.26 -3.04
CA GLY A 219 -20.41 16.23 -1.60
C GLY A 219 -19.15 16.03 -0.77
N LYS A 220 -19.27 16.20 0.56
CA LYS A 220 -18.21 15.80 1.50
C LYS A 220 -18.13 14.26 1.52
N PRO A 221 -16.99 13.65 1.18
CA PRO A 221 -16.84 12.19 1.27
C PRO A 221 -16.92 11.72 2.72
N HIS A 222 -17.29 10.46 2.91
CA HIS A 222 -17.28 9.83 4.23
C HIS A 222 -15.87 9.87 4.86
N ASP A 223 -15.78 9.97 6.19
CA ASP A 223 -14.51 10.16 6.89
C ASP A 223 -13.52 9.01 6.62
N ASP A 224 -14.02 7.77 6.48
CA ASP A 224 -13.20 6.59 6.16
C ASP A 224 -12.67 6.55 4.73
N VAL A 225 -13.24 7.32 3.79
CA VAL A 225 -12.76 7.35 2.40
C VAL A 225 -11.32 7.84 2.34
N ILE A 226 -10.96 8.83 3.17
CA ILE A 226 -9.58 9.33 3.22
C ILE A 226 -8.62 8.26 3.76
N ASP A 227 -9.03 7.49 4.76
CA ASP A 227 -8.21 6.41 5.30
C ASP A 227 -8.06 5.23 4.32
N ILE A 228 -9.13 4.88 3.60
CA ILE A 228 -9.07 3.89 2.51
C ILE A 228 -8.13 4.36 1.40
N LEU A 229 -8.21 5.63 0.97
CA LEU A 229 -7.29 6.18 -0.02
C LEU A 229 -5.85 6.21 0.52
N GLY A 230 -5.65 6.49 1.80
CA GLY A 230 -4.34 6.38 2.47
C GLY A 230 -3.76 4.97 2.40
N PHE A 231 -4.59 3.96 2.66
CA PHE A 231 -4.22 2.55 2.52
C PHE A 231 -3.89 2.19 1.07
N LEU A 232 -4.73 2.59 0.11
CA LEU A 232 -4.52 2.29 -1.32
C LEU A 232 -3.27 2.96 -1.88
N THR A 233 -3.00 4.22 -1.52
CA THR A 233 -1.78 4.90 -1.96
C THR A 233 -0.50 4.21 -1.46
N PHE A 234 -0.51 3.71 -0.22
CA PHE A 234 0.59 2.89 0.31
C PHE A 234 0.77 1.61 -0.51
N GLU A 235 -0.32 0.85 -0.73
CA GLU A 235 -0.28 -0.38 -1.54
C GLU A 235 0.18 -0.13 -2.97
N ILE A 236 -0.24 0.98 -3.59
CA ILE A 236 0.18 1.41 -4.94
C ILE A 236 1.70 1.65 -4.97
N VAL A 237 2.25 2.40 -4.00
CA VAL A 237 3.70 2.65 -3.93
C VAL A 237 4.48 1.35 -3.71
N CYS A 238 4.00 0.46 -2.83
CA CYS A 238 4.61 -0.85 -2.60
C CYS A 238 4.62 -1.71 -3.86
N ALA A 239 3.47 -1.89 -4.51
CA ALA A 239 3.34 -2.69 -5.72
C ALA A 239 4.24 -2.18 -6.86
N LEU A 240 4.30 -0.85 -7.03
CA LEU A 240 5.14 -0.21 -8.03
C LEU A 240 6.62 -0.41 -7.74
N THR A 241 7.04 -0.22 -6.48
CA THR A 241 8.44 -0.36 -6.04
C THR A 241 8.91 -1.81 -6.14
N GLU A 242 8.12 -2.76 -5.65
CA GLU A 242 8.43 -4.20 -5.73
C GLU A 242 8.56 -4.68 -7.18
N THR A 243 7.67 -4.21 -8.05
CA THR A 243 7.71 -4.54 -9.48
C THR A 243 8.91 -3.90 -10.15
N ALA A 244 9.22 -2.63 -9.83
CA ALA A 244 10.40 -1.94 -10.35
C ALA A 244 11.72 -2.61 -9.90
N LEU A 245 11.78 -3.09 -8.66
CA LEU A 245 12.92 -3.87 -8.15
C LEU A 245 13.10 -5.19 -8.92
N LYS A 246 12.00 -5.89 -9.24
CA LYS A 246 12.03 -7.11 -10.07
C LYS A 246 12.50 -6.80 -11.49
N VAL A 247 12.03 -5.71 -12.09
CA VAL A 247 12.46 -5.24 -13.42
C VAL A 247 13.96 -4.94 -13.43
N LYS A 248 14.43 -4.14 -12.48
CA LYS A 248 15.86 -3.81 -12.31
C LYS A 248 16.71 -5.06 -12.14
N LYS A 249 16.29 -6.01 -11.30
CA LYS A 249 17.02 -7.28 -11.12
C LYS A 249 17.09 -8.08 -12.42
N ARG A 250 16.00 -8.13 -13.19
CA ARG A 250 15.95 -8.78 -14.51
C ARG A 250 16.86 -8.09 -15.52
N GLU A 251 16.83 -6.77 -15.59
CA GLU A 251 17.68 -5.97 -16.46
C GLU A 251 19.16 -6.20 -16.16
N GLN A 252 19.57 -6.18 -14.88
CA GLN A 252 20.94 -6.44 -14.46
C GLN A 252 21.40 -7.85 -14.89
N MET A 253 20.57 -8.88 -14.71
CA MET A 253 20.90 -10.25 -15.16
C MET A 253 21.08 -10.33 -16.68
N LEU A 254 20.22 -9.65 -17.46
CA LEU A 254 20.32 -9.61 -18.92
C LEU A 254 21.57 -8.86 -19.39
N GLN A 255 21.92 -7.77 -18.73
CA GLN A 255 23.14 -7.02 -19.02
C GLN A 255 24.38 -7.88 -18.76
N MET A 256 24.44 -8.58 -17.62
CA MET A 256 25.54 -9.50 -17.31
C MET A 256 25.66 -10.66 -18.33
N GLN A 257 24.54 -11.17 -18.84
CA GLN A 257 24.55 -12.19 -19.91
C GLN A 257 25.08 -11.62 -21.22
N LYS A 258 24.62 -10.43 -21.62
CA LYS A 258 25.06 -9.74 -22.83
C LYS A 258 26.57 -9.45 -22.80
N ASP A 259 27.08 -8.97 -21.67
CA ASP A 259 28.51 -8.67 -21.51
C ASP A 259 29.37 -9.94 -21.59
N LYS A 260 28.90 -11.06 -21.02
CA LYS A 260 29.56 -12.38 -21.16
C LYS A 260 29.57 -12.88 -22.60
N SER A 261 28.47 -12.74 -23.32
CA SER A 261 28.37 -13.12 -24.74
C SER A 261 29.24 -12.26 -25.66
N GLN A 262 29.40 -10.97 -25.35
CA GLN A 262 30.30 -10.09 -26.09
C GLN A 262 31.78 -10.41 -25.82
N GLN A 263 32.14 -10.79 -24.59
CA GLN A 263 33.50 -11.26 -24.27
C GLN A 263 33.85 -12.56 -25.00
N THR A 264 32.93 -13.51 -25.10
CA THR A 264 33.16 -14.77 -25.83
C THR A 264 33.26 -14.57 -27.36
N GLY A 265 32.65 -13.52 -27.92
CA GLY A 265 32.83 -13.15 -29.34
C GLY A 265 34.13 -12.40 -29.65
N GLN A 266 34.76 -11.76 -28.64
CA GLN A 266 36.01 -11.02 -28.79
C GLN A 266 37.27 -11.83 -28.45
N GLU A 267 37.13 -13.01 -27.84
CA GLU A 267 38.26 -13.89 -27.51
C GLU A 267 39.01 -14.46 -28.73
N ILE A 268 38.46 -14.34 -29.94
CA ILE A 268 39.16 -14.73 -31.18
C ILE A 268 40.07 -13.61 -31.72
N SER A 269 39.91 -12.34 -31.34
CA SER A 269 40.64 -11.24 -31.98
C SER A 269 41.73 -10.55 -31.17
N LEU A 270 41.80 -10.67 -29.84
CA LEU A 270 42.83 -9.99 -29.05
C LEU A 270 43.24 -10.82 -27.81
N GLN A 271 44.22 -11.71 -27.99
CA GLN A 271 45.14 -12.06 -26.90
C GLN A 271 45.72 -10.74 -26.34
N GLU A 272 45.72 -10.59 -25.02
CA GLU A 272 46.36 -9.49 -24.26
C GLU A 272 45.64 -8.12 -24.14
N SER A 273 44.35 -8.08 -23.77
CA SER A 273 43.84 -6.88 -23.07
C SER A 273 43.11 -7.24 -21.79
N ALA A 274 43.88 -7.22 -20.70
CA ALA A 274 43.47 -6.97 -19.32
C ALA A 274 42.03 -7.38 -18.96
N ARG A 275 41.90 -8.52 -18.26
CA ARG A 275 40.87 -8.66 -17.21
C ARG A 275 40.88 -7.33 -16.47
N ARG A 276 39.83 -6.50 -16.60
CA ARG A 276 39.78 -5.15 -16.00
C ARG A 276 40.16 -5.28 -14.52
N LYS A 277 41.41 -4.96 -14.18
CA LYS A 277 41.89 -5.00 -12.81
C LYS A 277 41.19 -3.84 -12.12
N LYS A 278 40.37 -4.17 -11.12
CA LYS A 278 39.73 -3.17 -10.27
C LYS A 278 40.81 -2.22 -9.74
N TRP A 279 40.66 -0.93 -9.99
CA TRP A 279 41.69 0.05 -9.60
C TRP A 279 41.64 0.26 -8.09
N LEU A 280 42.79 0.55 -7.44
CA LEU A 280 42.85 0.78 -5.99
C LEU A 280 41.93 1.93 -5.50
N PHE A 281 41.52 2.81 -6.40
CA PHE A 281 40.63 3.94 -6.15
C PHE A 281 39.31 3.86 -6.94
N GLU A 282 38.99 2.70 -7.51
CA GLU A 282 37.67 2.47 -8.08
C GLU A 282 36.65 2.42 -6.93
N GLY A 283 35.46 2.97 -7.16
CA GLY A 283 34.42 3.06 -6.13
C GLY A 283 34.10 1.69 -5.50
N PRO A 284 33.47 1.67 -4.31
CA PRO A 284 33.16 0.44 -3.61
C PRO A 284 32.35 -0.54 -4.49
N ASP A 285 32.60 -1.84 -4.38
CA ASP A 285 31.89 -2.86 -5.18
C ASP A 285 30.38 -2.89 -4.88
N ASN A 286 30.01 -2.39 -3.71
CA ASN A 286 28.66 -2.44 -3.17
C ASN A 286 27.84 -1.18 -3.50
N VAL A 287 28.17 -0.45 -4.57
CA VAL A 287 27.32 0.66 -5.03
C VAL A 287 26.00 0.08 -5.55
N VAL A 288 25.03 -0.06 -4.65
CA VAL A 288 23.67 -0.43 -5.00
C VAL A 288 23.10 0.72 -5.82
N SER A 289 22.97 0.52 -7.13
CA SER A 289 22.32 1.51 -8.00
C SER A 289 20.88 1.76 -7.53
N PRO A 290 20.39 3.01 -7.45
CA PRO A 290 19.00 3.27 -7.07
C PRO A 290 18.02 2.93 -8.20
N LEU A 291 16.73 2.86 -7.88
CA LEU A 291 15.67 2.80 -8.88
C LEU A 291 15.65 4.07 -9.74
N ARG A 292 15.72 3.85 -11.06
CA ARG A 292 15.61 4.89 -12.08
C ARG A 292 14.18 5.03 -12.54
N ARG A 293 13.90 6.16 -13.19
CA ARG A 293 12.63 6.46 -13.86
C ARG A 293 12.17 5.34 -14.80
N SER A 294 13.07 4.80 -15.62
CA SER A 294 12.78 3.72 -16.57
C SER A 294 12.25 2.44 -15.92
N HIS A 295 12.79 2.05 -14.76
CA HIS A 295 12.31 0.88 -14.03
C HIS A 295 10.87 1.07 -13.55
N VAL A 296 10.51 2.30 -13.14
CA VAL A 296 9.15 2.65 -12.70
C VAL A 296 8.18 2.70 -13.87
N GLU A 297 8.58 3.25 -15.01
CA GLU A 297 7.76 3.28 -16.23
C GLU A 297 7.46 1.86 -16.75
N GLU A 298 8.46 0.97 -16.74
CA GLU A 298 8.26 -0.43 -17.13
C GLU A 298 7.45 -1.20 -16.09
N ALA A 299 7.66 -0.94 -14.79
CA ALA A 299 6.82 -1.52 -13.73
C ALA A 299 5.35 -1.10 -13.88
N TRP A 300 5.10 0.17 -14.19
CA TRP A 300 3.77 0.69 -14.48
C TRP A 300 3.14 -0.01 -15.69
N ARG A 301 3.90 -0.19 -16.78
CA ARG A 301 3.44 -0.92 -17.97
C ARG A 301 3.03 -2.36 -17.65
N ILE A 302 3.80 -3.05 -16.79
CA ILE A 302 3.51 -4.41 -16.34
C ILE A 302 2.23 -4.44 -15.51
N LEU A 303 2.09 -3.54 -14.54
CA LEU A 303 0.93 -3.48 -13.63
C LEU A 303 -0.37 -3.07 -14.35
N GLN A 304 -0.27 -2.27 -15.42
CA GLN A 304 -1.42 -1.86 -16.23
C GLN A 304 -1.83 -2.88 -17.31
N ALA A 305 -1.16 -4.04 -17.39
CA ALA A 305 -1.54 -5.08 -18.33
C ALA A 305 -2.94 -5.64 -18.00
N ILE A 306 -3.84 -5.62 -18.99
CA ILE A 306 -5.20 -6.13 -18.84
C ILE A 306 -5.15 -7.66 -18.78
N ASP A 307 -5.71 -8.24 -17.71
CA ASP A 307 -5.87 -9.68 -17.56
C ASP A 307 -6.62 -10.29 -18.76
N MET A 308 -6.18 -11.47 -19.20
CA MET A 308 -6.73 -12.19 -20.34
C MET A 308 -8.23 -12.45 -20.18
N LYS A 309 -8.71 -12.71 -18.96
CA LYS A 309 -10.14 -12.90 -18.69
C LYS A 309 -10.99 -11.68 -19.05
N HIS A 310 -10.44 -10.47 -18.90
CA HIS A 310 -11.13 -9.22 -19.24
C HIS A 310 -11.02 -8.86 -20.73
N ARG A 311 -10.14 -9.53 -21.48
CA ARG A 311 -9.93 -9.31 -22.94
C ARG A 311 -10.57 -10.39 -23.82
N ALA A 312 -10.81 -11.58 -23.27
CA ALA A 312 -11.19 -12.79 -24.00
C ALA A 312 -12.30 -12.60 -25.04
N LEU A 313 -13.35 -11.83 -24.71
CA LEU A 313 -14.53 -11.64 -25.57
C LEU A 313 -14.28 -10.79 -26.83
N LYS A 314 -13.13 -10.10 -26.95
CA LYS A 314 -12.83 -9.19 -28.07
C LYS A 314 -11.64 -9.64 -28.93
N ASN A 315 -11.02 -10.78 -28.64
CA ASN A 315 -9.78 -11.22 -29.28
C ASN A 315 -9.86 -11.42 -30.79
N PHE A 316 -11.01 -11.87 -31.33
CA PHE A 316 -11.17 -12.24 -32.75
C PHE A 316 -11.85 -11.18 -33.62
N ARG A 317 -12.32 -10.06 -33.04
CA ARG A 317 -13.14 -9.07 -33.77
C ARG A 317 -12.34 -7.95 -34.45
N GLY A 318 -11.03 -7.89 -34.21
CA GLY A 318 -10.19 -6.75 -34.62
C GLY A 318 -10.57 -5.44 -33.91
N GLY A 319 -9.71 -4.43 -34.01
CA GLY A 319 -9.95 -3.09 -33.44
C GLY A 319 -9.25 -2.81 -32.11
N ARG A 320 -9.08 -1.51 -31.82
CA ARG A 320 -8.39 -1.04 -30.59
C ARG A 320 -9.33 -1.15 -29.40
N LEU A 321 -8.90 -1.87 -28.35
CA LEU A 321 -9.61 -1.93 -27.08
C LEU A 321 -9.47 -0.59 -26.34
N SER A 322 -10.58 0.09 -26.12
CA SER A 322 -10.66 1.17 -25.12
C SER A 322 -10.96 0.54 -23.77
N SER A 323 -10.05 0.74 -22.81
CA SER A 323 -10.16 0.27 -21.43
C SER A 323 -9.80 1.40 -20.48
N ARG A 324 -10.22 1.24 -19.21
CA ARG A 324 -9.82 2.15 -18.14
C ARG A 324 -8.46 1.74 -17.58
N THR A 325 -7.85 2.66 -16.87
CA THR A 325 -6.65 2.39 -16.06
C THR A 325 -7.00 1.35 -14.99
N VAL A 326 -6.15 0.34 -14.84
CA VAL A 326 -6.29 -0.67 -13.78
C VAL A 326 -5.91 0.00 -12.46
N ILE A 327 -6.78 -0.13 -11.46
CA ILE A 327 -6.50 0.33 -10.09
C ILE A 327 -5.74 -0.78 -9.38
N MET A 328 -4.59 -0.44 -8.80
CA MET A 328 -3.64 -1.43 -8.29
C MET A 328 -3.94 -1.97 -6.91
#